data_AF-A0A972K342-F1
#
_entry.id   AF-A0A972K342-F1
#
_cell.length_a   1.000
_cell.length_b   1.000
_cell.length_c   1.000
_cell.angle_alpha   90.00
_cell.angle_beta   90.00
_cell.angle_gamma   90.00
#
_symmetry.space_group_name_H-M   'P 1'
#
loop_
_entity.id
_entity.type
_entity.pdbx_description
1 polymer ?
#
loop_
_entity_poly.entity_id
_entity_poly.type
_entity_poly.pdbx_seq_one_letter_code
_entity_poly.pdbx_strand_id
1 'polypeptide(L)' 'MSKETAVSFAERGCTTVRLLNDIPFGHKFALSDLSEGETIVKYGVPIGQLIRPVKAGEHIHLHNLVTLQRRGDVQ' A
#
# COMPACT_ATOMS: atom_id res chain seq x y z
N MET A 1 -19.58 4.98 4.68
CA MET A 1 -19.90 5.08 3.24
C MET A 1 -18.64 4.70 2.46
N SER A 2 -18.67 3.65 1.64
CA SER A 2 -17.51 3.27 0.82
C SER A 2 -17.27 4.33 -0.25
N LYS A 3 -16.04 4.84 -0.35
CA LYS A 3 -15.64 5.82 -1.37
C LYS A 3 -15.03 5.09 -2.55
N GLU A 4 -15.41 5.46 -3.76
CA GLU A 4 -14.74 4.99 -4.98
C GLU A 4 -13.75 6.05 -5.45
N THR A 5 -12.60 5.61 -5.96
CA THR A 5 -11.57 6.51 -6.47
C THR A 5 -11.03 5.96 -7.79
N ALA A 6 -11.05 6.81 -8.82
CA ALA A 6 -10.39 6.53 -10.08
C ALA A 6 -8.92 6.92 -9.98
N VAL A 7 -8.03 6.01 -10.37
CA VAL A 7 -6.59 6.22 -10.45
C VAL A 7 -6.18 6.10 -11.91
N SER A 8 -5.53 7.12 -12.45
CA SER A 8 -5.09 7.14 -13.85
C SER A 8 -3.57 7.25 -13.90
N PHE A 9 -2.94 6.40 -14.70
CA PHE A 9 -1.51 6.44 -14.99
C PHE A 9 -1.34 6.85 -16.44
N ALA A 10 -0.49 7.87 -16.71
CA ALA A 10 -0.32 8.46 -18.04
C ALA A 10 -0.07 7.42 -19.16
N GLU A 11 0.57 6.30 -18.83
CA GLU A 11 0.97 5.26 -19.79
C GLU A 11 0.29 3.90 -19.57
N ARG A 12 -0.53 3.72 -18.51
CA ARG A 12 -1.15 2.42 -18.16
C ARG A 12 -2.68 2.45 -18.10
N GLY A 13 -3.30 3.54 -18.54
CA GLY A 13 -4.75 3.70 -18.56
C GLY A 13 -5.34 4.09 -17.21
N CYS A 14 -6.66 3.94 -17.10
CA CYS A 14 -7.43 4.27 -15.91
C CYS A 14 -7.87 2.97 -15.21
N THR A 15 -7.67 2.91 -13.89
CA THR A 15 -8.18 1.82 -13.03
C THR A 15 -9.05 2.43 -11.94
N THR A 16 -10.23 1.85 -11.74
CA THR A 16 -11.12 2.22 -10.65
C THR A 16 -10.90 1.28 -9.48
N VAL A 17 -10.64 1.84 -8.29
CA VAL A 17 -10.49 1.08 -7.05
C VAL A 17 -11.52 1.57 -6.04
N ARG A 18 -12.23 0.63 -5.42
CA ARG A 18 -13.17 0.92 -4.33
C ARG A 18 -12.43 0.88 -3.01
N LEU A 19 -12.47 1.98 -2.25
CA LEU A 19 -11.84 2.05 -0.93
C LEU A 19 -12.65 1.27 0.11
N LEU A 20 -11.96 0.38 0.82
CA LEU A 20 -12.54 -0.45 1.88
C LEU A 20 -12.47 0.22 3.25
N ASN A 21 -11.60 1.23 3.39
CA ASN A 21 -11.42 2.02 4.60
C ASN A 21 -11.42 3.52 4.26
N ASP A 22 -11.62 4.36 5.27
CA ASP A 22 -11.28 5.78 5.13
C ASP A 22 -9.75 5.93 5.08
N ILE A 23 -9.29 6.63 4.05
CA ILE A 23 -7.87 6.89 3.81
C ILE A 23 -7.61 8.37 4.10
N PRO A 24 -6.94 8.73 5.22
CA PRO A 24 -6.59 10.11 5.48
C PRO A 24 -5.61 10.65 4.43
N PHE A 25 -5.62 11.97 4.23
CA PHE A 25 -4.70 12.62 3.30
C PHE A 25 -3.23 12.26 3.63
N GLY A 26 -2.45 11.92 2.61
CA GLY A 26 -1.04 11.51 2.75
C GLY A 26 -0.81 10.03 3.07
N HIS A 27 -1.87 9.24 3.28
CA HIS A 27 -1.76 7.79 3.49
C HIS A 27 -1.79 7.00 2.16
N LYS A 28 -1.48 5.71 2.27
CA LYS A 28 -1.38 4.78 1.15
C LYS A 28 -2.56 3.81 1.18
N PHE A 29 -2.98 3.32 0.02
CA PHE A 29 -3.92 2.22 -0.12
C PHE A 29 -3.43 1.26 -1.22
N ALA A 30 -3.90 0.02 -1.20
CA ALA A 30 -3.51 -0.97 -2.19
C ALA A 30 -4.26 -0.78 -3.51
N LEU A 31 -3.56 -0.91 -4.65
CA LEU A 31 -4.17 -0.83 -5.98
C LEU A 31 -4.62 -2.20 -6.51
N SER A 32 -4.10 -3.27 -5.92
CA SER A 32 -4.41 -4.67 -6.20
C SER A 32 -4.46 -5.44 -4.89
N ASP A 33 -4.89 -6.69 -4.95
CA ASP A 33 -4.69 -7.61 -3.83
C ASP A 33 -3.19 -7.88 -3.66
N LEU A 34 -2.76 -7.97 -2.40
CA LEU A 34 -1.37 -8.17 -1.99
C LEU A 34 -1.32 -9.28 -0.94
N SER A 35 -0.35 -10.17 -1.08
CA SER A 35 -0.14 -11.30 -0.18
C SER A 35 0.64 -10.90 1.06
N GLU A 36 0.48 -11.65 2.14
CA GLU A 36 1.40 -11.55 3.28
C GLU A 36 2.85 -11.82 2.84
N GLY A 37 3.80 -11.09 3.43
CA GLY A 37 5.21 -11.19 3.08
C GLY A 37 5.61 -10.42 1.81
N GLU A 38 4.67 -9.79 1.10
CA GLU A 38 5.04 -8.96 -0.05
C GLU A 38 5.78 -7.70 0.38
N THR A 39 6.85 -7.38 -0.36
CA THR A 39 7.63 -6.15 -0.15
C THR A 39 6.96 -4.98 -0.85
N ILE A 40 6.59 -3.97 -0.08
CA ILE A 40 6.03 -2.72 -0.61
C ILE A 40 7.16 -1.79 -1.03
N VAL A 41 7.12 -1.39 -2.30
CA VAL A 41 8.10 -0.47 -2.89
C VAL A 41 7.44 0.90 -3.10
N LYS A 42 8.11 1.96 -2.66
CA LYS A 42 7.70 3.35 -2.91
C LYS A 42 8.87 4.11 -3.51
N TYR A 43 8.66 4.74 -4.67
CA TYR A 43 9.70 5.48 -5.40
C TYR A 43 10.95 4.65 -5.72
N GLY A 44 10.78 3.37 -6.04
CA GLY A 44 11.88 2.45 -6.33
C GLY A 44 12.63 1.92 -5.09
N VAL A 45 12.20 2.30 -3.88
CA VAL A 45 12.83 1.85 -2.63
C VAL A 45 11.88 0.94 -1.84
N PRO A 46 12.32 -0.23 -1.37
CA PRO A 46 11.52 -1.06 -0.47
C PRO A 46 11.32 -0.32 0.86
N ILE A 47 10.06 -0.11 1.25
CA ILE A 47 9.70 0.64 2.47
C ILE A 47 9.24 -0.27 3.61
N GLY A 48 8.84 -1.50 3.31
CA GLY A 48 8.24 -2.39 4.29
C GLY A 48 7.80 -3.72 3.68
N GLN A 49 7.40 -4.64 4.54
CA GLN A 49 6.83 -5.93 4.19
C GLN A 49 5.45 -6.07 4.83
N LEU A 50 4.50 -6.62 4.09
CA LEU A 50 3.16 -6.90 4.60
C LEU A 50 3.20 -8.02 5.64
N ILE A 51 2.48 -7.83 6.74
CA ILE A 51 2.35 -8.83 7.82
C ILE A 51 1.03 -9.60 7.77
N ARG A 52 0.19 -9.29 6.78
CA ARG A 52 -1.06 -9.99 6.49
C ARG A 52 -1.46 -9.72 5.03
N PRO A 53 -2.36 -10.51 4.44
CA PRO A 53 -2.94 -10.19 3.14
C PRO A 53 -3.70 -8.85 3.18
N VAL A 54 -3.64 -8.09 2.09
CA VAL A 54 -4.31 -6.79 1.95
C VAL A 54 -5.09 -6.77 0.63
N LYS A 55 -6.36 -6.35 0.67
CA LYS A 55 -7.18 -6.26 -0.53
C LYS A 55 -6.99 -4.94 -1.27
N ALA A 56 -7.27 -4.93 -2.57
CA ALA A 56 -7.36 -3.69 -3.35
C ALA A 56 -8.32 -2.70 -2.64
N GLY A 57 -7.85 -1.46 -2.47
CA GLY A 57 -8.57 -0.38 -1.79
C GLY A 57 -8.46 -0.36 -0.26
N GLU A 58 -7.75 -1.30 0.36
CA GLU A 58 -7.48 -1.31 1.79
C GLU A 58 -6.33 -0.36 2.17
N HIS A 59 -6.41 0.23 3.36
CA HIS A 59 -5.42 1.18 3.90
C HIS A 59 -4.08 0.50 4.19
N ILE A 60 -2.98 0.99 3.62
CA ILE A 60 -1.62 0.50 3.91
C ILE A 60 -0.97 1.38 5.00
N HIS A 61 -0.79 0.82 6.19
CA HIS A 61 -0.20 1.51 7.33
C HIS A 61 0.47 0.53 8.31
N LEU A 62 0.93 1.01 9.47
CA LEU A 62 1.71 0.21 10.43
C LEU A 62 0.99 -1.04 10.95
N HIS A 63 -0.35 -1.09 10.87
CA HIS A 63 -1.14 -2.24 11.31
C HIS A 63 -1.09 -3.43 10.34
N ASN A 64 -0.67 -3.21 9.08
CA ASN A 64 -0.53 -4.26 8.06
C ASN A 64 0.81 -4.22 7.33
N LEU A 65 1.70 -3.29 7.69
CA LEU A 65 3.03 -3.12 7.12
C LEU A 65 4.06 -2.95 8.24
N VAL A 66 5.07 -3.83 8.26
CA VAL A 66 6.29 -3.60 9.04
C VAL A 66 7.28 -2.88 8.15
N THR A 67 7.74 -1.71 8.59
CA THR A 67 8.70 -0.90 7.85
C THR A 67 10.09 -1.52 7.87
N LEU A 68 10.72 -1.60 6.70
CA LEU A 68 12.12 -1.96 6.55
C LEU A 68 12.97 -0.76 6.94
N GLN A 69 13.06 -0.46 8.24
CA GLN A 69 14.08 0.47 8.71
C GLN A 69 15.44 -0.19 8.48
N ARG A 70 16.40 0.53 7.88
CA ARG A 70 17.81 0.30 8.20
C ARG A 70 17.97 0.66 9.69
N ARG A 71 17.68 -0.26 10.60
CA ARG A 71 18.38 -0.20 11.88
C ARG A 71 19.84 -0.44 11.54
N GLY A 72 20.70 0.49 11.96
CA GLY A 72 22.12 0.28 11.93
C GLY A 72 22.44 -0.89 12.84
N ASP A 73 22.44 -2.09 12.29
CA ASP A 73 23.19 -3.20 12.85
C ASP A 73 24.66 -2.92 12.50
N VAL A 74 25.26 -2.00 13.26
CA VAL A 74 26.66 -2.20 13.63
C VAL A 74 26.62 -3.37 14.60
N GLN A 75 27.16 -4.48 14.10
CA GLN A 75 27.63 -5.69 14.78
C GLN A 75 27.65 -5.67 16.31
#